data_AF-A0A7V2YB33-F1
#
_entry.id   AF-A0A7V2YB33-F1
#
_cell.length_a   1.000
_cell.length_b   1.000
_cell.length_c   1.000
_cell.angle_alpha   90.00
_cell.angle_beta   90.00
_cell.angle_gamma   90.00
#
_symmetry.space_group_name_H-M   'P 1'
#
loop_
_entity.id
_entity.type
_entity.pdbx_description
1 polymer ?
#
loop_
_entity_poly.entity_id
_entity_poly.type
_entity_poly.pdbx_seq_one_letter_code
_entity_poly.pdbx_strand_id
1 'polypeptide(L)'
;MIQLDYTLLIQMGNFLVLLWLLNKFLYKPILGVLDERRRRMEASERSVRELQERTSIQWEQYQAELQKAKSAAAAEKEKLKAEGTEAERKLLEQARLEASRSVEESRKTLEEQLQQARQALRAQADSLGLEMAEKILGRGLR
;
A
#
# COMPACT_ATOMS: atom_id res chain seq x y z
N MET A 1 -22.63 -95.42 31.09
CA MET A 1 -22.57 -94.46 32.21
C MET A 1 -21.41 -93.53 31.93
N ILE A 2 -21.62 -92.22 31.99
CA ILE A 2 -20.54 -91.24 31.84
C ILE A 2 -19.67 -91.40 33.07
N GLN A 3 -18.59 -92.17 32.96
CA GLN A 3 -17.56 -92.22 33.99
C GLN A 3 -16.85 -90.88 33.92
N LEU A 4 -17.01 -90.07 34.96
CA LEU A 4 -16.35 -88.79 35.10
C LEU A 4 -14.88 -89.08 35.46
N ASP A 5 -14.10 -89.43 34.45
CA ASP A 5 -12.72 -89.85 34.62
C ASP A 5 -11.78 -88.65 34.78
N TYR A 6 -10.68 -88.85 35.52
CA TYR A 6 -9.59 -87.88 35.71
C TYR A 6 -9.06 -87.29 34.37
N THR A 7 -9.18 -88.05 33.28
CA THR A 7 -8.90 -87.64 31.91
C THR A 7 -9.73 -86.44 31.44
N LEU A 8 -11.00 -86.32 31.87
CA LEU A 8 -11.85 -85.16 31.55
C LEU A 8 -11.29 -83.88 32.19
N LEU A 9 -10.82 -83.97 33.44
CA LEU A 9 -10.20 -82.84 34.14
C LEU A 9 -8.87 -82.43 33.48
N ILE A 10 -8.04 -83.40 33.07
CA ILE A 10 -6.81 -83.14 32.32
C ILE A 10 -7.13 -82.46 30.96
N GLN A 11 -8.13 -82.96 30.23
CA GLN A 11 -8.53 -82.40 28.94
C GLN A 11 -9.07 -80.96 29.09
N MET A 12 -9.85 -80.70 30.14
CA MET A 12 -10.31 -79.35 30.49
C MET A 12 -9.13 -78.41 30.78
N GLY A 13 -8.14 -78.89 31.55
CA GLY A 13 -6.91 -78.15 31.83
C GLY A 13 -6.12 -77.85 30.55
N ASN A 14 -5.95 -78.81 29.65
CA ASN A 14 -5.28 -78.62 28.37
C ASN A 14 -6.01 -77.60 27.50
N PHE A 15 -7.35 -77.67 27.43
CA PHE A 15 -8.16 -76.72 26.70
C PHE A 15 -8.04 -75.29 27.25
N LEU A 16 -8.05 -75.12 28.58
CA LEU A 16 -7.85 -73.82 29.22
C LEU A 16 -6.45 -73.26 28.97
N VAL A 17 -5.41 -74.10 29.02
CA VAL A 17 -4.03 -73.71 28.70
C VAL A 17 -3.93 -73.28 27.24
N LEU A 18 -4.51 -74.05 26.32
CA LEU A 18 -4.54 -73.70 24.89
C LEU A 18 -5.30 -72.39 24.65
N LEU A 19 -6.44 -72.18 25.30
CA LEU A 19 -7.22 -70.95 25.21
C LEU A 19 -6.42 -69.74 25.73
N TRP A 20 -5.70 -69.92 26.83
CA TRP A 20 -4.84 -68.88 27.39
C TRP A 20 -3.67 -68.53 26.45
N LEU A 21 -3.00 -69.54 25.89
CA LEU A 21 -1.98 -69.38 24.86
C LEU A 21 -2.54 -68.65 23.64
N LEU A 22 -3.68 -69.09 23.10
CA LEU A 22 -4.28 -68.49 21.92
C LEU A 22 -4.69 -67.03 22.15
N ASN A 23 -5.25 -66.72 23.32
CA ASN A 23 -5.60 -65.35 23.70
C ASN A 23 -4.36 -64.46 23.77
N LYS A 24 -3.28 -64.93 24.41
CA LYS A 24 -2.05 -64.15 24.59
C LYS A 24 -1.23 -64.02 23.30
N PHE A 25 -1.10 -65.10 22.52
CA PHE A 25 -0.23 -65.16 21.34
C PHE A 25 -0.92 -64.79 20.02
N LEU A 26 -2.24 -64.91 19.91
CA LEU A 26 -2.95 -64.68 18.64
C LEU A 26 -3.96 -63.54 18.73
N TYR A 27 -4.94 -63.62 19.62
CA TYR A 27 -6.03 -62.64 19.66
C TYR A 27 -5.53 -61.24 20.05
N LYS A 28 -4.75 -61.13 21.13
CA LYS A 28 -4.18 -59.84 21.55
C LYS A 28 -3.35 -59.13 20.48
N PRO A 29 -2.35 -59.76 19.83
CA PRO A 29 -1.56 -59.07 18.81
C PRO A 29 -2.37 -58.72 17.57
N ILE A 30 -3.32 -59.57 17.13
CA ILE A 30 -4.17 -59.27 15.97
C ILE A 30 -5.07 -58.05 16.23
N LEU A 31 -5.72 -58.01 17.40
CA LEU A 31 -6.54 -56.85 17.82
C LEU A 31 -5.68 -55.58 17.93
N GLY A 32 -4.46 -55.70 18.47
CA GLY A 32 -3.53 -54.58 18.56
C GLY A 32 -3.17 -53.98 17.19
N VAL A 33 -2.90 -54.82 16.19
CA VAL A 33 -2.59 -54.36 14.82
C VAL A 33 -3.79 -53.68 14.17
N LEU A 34 -5.00 -54.21 14.37
CA LEU A 34 -6.25 -53.61 13.88
C LEU A 34 -6.50 -52.23 14.53
N ASP A 35 -6.33 -52.12 15.83
CA ASP A 35 -6.47 -50.86 16.56
C ASP A 35 -5.41 -49.84 16.13
N GLU A 36 -4.17 -50.28 15.93
CA GLU A 36 -3.08 -49.39 15.48
C GLU A 36 -3.34 -48.89 14.07
N ARG A 37 -3.81 -49.75 13.16
CA ARG A 37 -4.23 -49.35 11.81
C ARG A 37 -5.37 -48.35 11.86
N ARG A 38 -6.38 -48.61 12.69
CA ARG A 38 -7.52 -47.69 12.87
C ARG A 38 -7.06 -46.33 13.39
N ARG A 39 -6.22 -46.31 14.43
CA ARG A 39 -5.66 -45.07 15.00
C ARG A 39 -4.84 -44.30 13.97
N ARG A 40 -4.02 -44.97 13.16
CA ARG A 40 -3.25 -44.33 12.09
C ARG A 40 -4.14 -43.69 11.04
N MET A 41 -5.21 -44.37 10.62
CA MET A 41 -6.18 -43.81 9.67
C MET A 41 -6.91 -42.59 10.25
N GLU A 42 -7.43 -42.70 11.48
CA GLU A 42 -8.12 -41.59 12.14
C GLU A 42 -7.20 -40.38 12.36
N ALA A 43 -5.93 -40.61 12.73
CA ALA A 43 -4.93 -39.55 12.87
C ALA A 43 -4.62 -38.88 11.53
N SER A 44 -4.43 -39.67 10.47
CA SER A 44 -4.19 -39.14 9.12
C SER A 44 -5.37 -38.29 8.65
N GLU A 45 -6.60 -38.76 8.81
CA GLU A 45 -7.78 -37.97 8.43
C GLU A 45 -7.91 -36.68 9.22
N ARG A 46 -7.64 -36.71 10.54
CA ARG A 46 -7.63 -35.49 11.37
C ARG A 46 -6.58 -34.51 10.88
N SER A 47 -5.36 -34.97 10.60
CA SER A 47 -4.30 -34.09 10.08
C SER A 47 -4.66 -33.46 8.74
N VAL A 48 -5.33 -34.20 7.85
CA VAL A 48 -5.78 -33.66 6.55
C VAL A 48 -6.86 -32.60 6.76
N ARG A 49 -7.84 -32.85 7.63
CA ARG A 49 -8.89 -31.87 7.95
C ARG A 49 -8.31 -30.61 8.59
N GLU A 50 -7.43 -30.75 9.58
CA GLU A 50 -6.77 -29.62 10.23
C GLU A 50 -5.91 -28.82 9.23
N LEU A 51 -5.19 -29.49 8.32
CA LEU A 51 -4.39 -28.82 7.30
C LEU A 51 -5.28 -28.06 6.31
N GLN A 52 -6.40 -28.65 5.88
CA GLN A 52 -7.36 -27.99 4.99
C GLN A 52 -7.97 -26.75 5.65
N GLU A 53 -8.40 -26.86 6.91
CA GLU A 53 -8.97 -25.75 7.67
C GLU A 53 -7.95 -24.63 7.90
N ARG A 54 -6.71 -24.97 8.27
CA ARG A 54 -5.64 -23.97 8.40
C ARG A 54 -5.34 -23.27 7.08
N THR A 55 -5.32 -24.04 5.98
CA THR A 55 -5.08 -23.49 4.65
C THR A 55 -6.21 -22.57 4.21
N SER A 56 -7.48 -22.93 4.45
CA SER A 56 -8.62 -22.08 4.10
C SER A 56 -8.61 -20.79 4.91
N ILE A 57 -8.37 -20.86 6.23
CA ILE A 57 -8.26 -19.68 7.08
C ILE A 57 -7.12 -18.76 6.61
N GLN A 58 -5.94 -19.34 6.34
CA GLN A 58 -4.79 -18.56 5.89
C GLN A 58 -5.03 -17.95 4.51
N TRP A 59 -5.73 -18.64 3.62
CA TRP A 59 -6.13 -18.13 2.32
C TRP A 59 -7.12 -16.96 2.44
N GLU A 60 -8.13 -17.08 3.30
CA GLU A 60 -9.09 -16.00 3.56
C GLU A 60 -8.41 -14.77 4.15
N GLN A 61 -7.51 -14.96 5.13
CA GLN A 61 -6.71 -13.88 5.69
C GLN A 61 -5.84 -13.20 4.64
N TYR A 62 -5.14 -13.99 3.81
CA TYR A 62 -4.32 -13.47 2.72
C TYR A 62 -5.15 -12.65 1.72
N GLN A 63 -6.33 -13.14 1.33
CA GLN A 63 -7.23 -12.40 0.44
C GLN A 63 -7.73 -11.10 1.09
N ALA A 64 -8.09 -11.14 2.37
CA ALA A 64 -8.53 -9.95 3.11
C ALA A 64 -7.41 -8.91 3.21
N GLU A 65 -6.18 -9.32 3.53
CA GLU A 65 -5.01 -8.45 3.57
C GLU A 65 -4.69 -7.86 2.19
N LEU A 66 -4.76 -8.67 1.14
CA LEU A 66 -4.54 -8.22 -0.23
C LEU A 66 -5.57 -7.17 -0.65
N GLN A 67 -6.86 -7.37 -0.33
CA GLN A 67 -7.89 -6.39 -0.61
C GLN A 67 -7.71 -5.10 0.20
N LYS A 68 -7.33 -5.22 1.47
CA LYS A 68 -7.01 -4.07 2.32
C LYS A 68 -5.81 -3.28 1.81
N ALA A 69 -4.76 -3.97 1.34
CA ALA A 69 -3.59 -3.33 0.75
C ALA A 69 -3.94 -2.60 -0.56
N LYS A 70 -4.77 -3.21 -1.41
CA LYS A 70 -5.25 -2.58 -2.65
C LYS A 70 -6.10 -1.35 -2.38
N SER A 71 -7.02 -1.41 -1.41
CA SER A 71 -7.86 -0.27 -1.06
C SER A 71 -7.05 0.87 -0.43
N ALA A 72 -6.10 0.56 0.45
CA ALA A 72 -5.18 1.54 1.01
C ALA A 72 -4.31 2.21 -0.08
N ALA A 73 -3.76 1.43 -1.01
CA ALA A 73 -2.98 1.96 -2.13
C ALA A 73 -3.82 2.86 -3.06
N ALA A 74 -5.06 2.48 -3.33
CA ALA A 74 -5.98 3.30 -4.13
C ALA A 74 -6.31 4.63 -3.42
N ALA A 75 -6.59 4.58 -2.11
CA ALA A 75 -6.85 5.77 -1.31
C ALA A 75 -5.64 6.71 -1.25
N GLU A 76 -4.44 6.17 -1.03
CA GLU A 76 -3.21 6.96 -1.01
C GLU A 76 -2.91 7.58 -2.38
N LYS A 77 -3.13 6.85 -3.46
CA LYS A 77 -2.96 7.37 -4.82
C LYS A 77 -3.91 8.55 -5.08
N GLU A 78 -5.17 8.44 -4.67
CA GLU A 78 -6.15 9.51 -4.86
C GLU A 78 -5.79 10.74 -4.01
N LYS A 79 -5.33 10.52 -2.77
CA LYS A 79 -4.84 11.58 -1.89
C LYS A 79 -3.65 12.32 -2.52
N LEU A 80 -2.64 11.59 -2.99
CA LEU A 80 -1.47 12.19 -3.65
C LEU A 80 -1.84 12.95 -4.93
N LYS A 81 -2.82 12.45 -5.69
CA LYS A 81 -3.33 13.14 -6.87
C LYS A 81 -4.02 14.45 -6.49
N ALA A 82 -4.87 14.43 -5.46
CA ALA A 82 -5.55 15.62 -4.96
C ALA A 82 -4.55 16.67 -4.44
N GLU A 83 -3.57 16.24 -3.63
CA GLU A 83 -2.48 17.09 -3.15
C GLU A 83 -1.67 17.69 -4.30
N GLY A 84 -1.34 16.88 -5.31
CA GLY A 84 -0.66 17.33 -6.52
C GLY A 84 -1.44 18.40 -7.28
N THR A 85 -2.74 18.18 -7.51
CA THR A 85 -3.60 19.17 -8.18
C THR A 85 -3.76 20.46 -7.38
N GLU A 86 -3.84 20.38 -6.06
CA GLU A 86 -3.94 21.58 -5.22
C GLU A 86 -2.60 22.35 -5.18
N ALA A 87 -1.48 21.64 -5.13
CA ALA A 87 -0.15 22.25 -5.23
C ALA A 87 0.05 22.95 -6.59
N GLU A 88 -0.33 22.29 -7.69
CA GLU A 88 -0.30 22.86 -9.03
C GLU A 88 -1.15 24.13 -9.11
N ARG A 89 -2.39 24.09 -8.59
CA ARG A 89 -3.30 25.24 -8.56
C ARG A 89 -2.69 26.42 -7.80
N LYS A 90 -2.12 26.16 -6.61
CA LYS A 90 -1.46 27.19 -5.79
C LYS A 90 -0.25 27.78 -6.51
N LEU A 91 0.58 26.96 -7.13
CA LEU A 91 1.75 27.40 -7.88
C LEU A 91 1.34 28.30 -9.06
N LEU A 92 0.30 27.90 -9.80
CA LEU A 92 -0.24 28.68 -10.91
C LEU A 92 -0.84 30.02 -10.46
N GLU A 93 -1.57 30.04 -9.33
CA GLU A 93 -2.07 31.29 -8.76
C GLU A 93 -0.94 32.23 -8.32
N GLN A 94 0.08 31.71 -7.64
CA GLN A 94 1.26 32.47 -7.25
C GLN A 94 1.99 33.05 -8.47
N ALA A 95 2.25 32.22 -9.49
CA ALA A 95 2.90 32.66 -10.72
C ALA A 95 2.08 33.74 -11.45
N ARG A 96 0.75 33.63 -11.46
CA ARG A 96 -0.13 34.67 -12.04
C ARG A 96 -0.05 35.97 -11.25
N LEU A 97 -0.07 35.91 -9.92
CA LEU A 97 0.04 37.09 -9.06
C LEU A 97 1.39 37.78 -9.24
N GLU A 98 2.48 37.02 -9.30
CA GLU A 98 3.82 37.54 -9.55
C GLU A 98 3.93 38.18 -10.94
N ALA A 99 3.40 37.52 -11.97
CA ALA A 99 3.35 38.08 -13.32
C ALA A 99 2.56 39.39 -13.37
N SER A 100 1.39 39.44 -12.73
CA SER A 100 0.58 40.67 -12.64
C SER A 100 1.34 41.80 -11.93
N ARG A 101 2.00 41.51 -10.80
CA ARG A 101 2.84 42.49 -10.10
C ARG A 101 3.99 42.99 -10.96
N SER A 102 4.69 42.09 -11.63
CA SER A 102 5.82 42.44 -12.51
C SER A 102 5.38 43.34 -13.67
N VAL A 103 4.21 43.08 -14.28
CA VAL A 103 3.63 43.93 -15.32
C VAL A 103 3.28 45.32 -14.77
N GLU A 104 2.72 45.38 -13.56
CA GLU A 104 2.34 46.65 -12.94
C GLU A 104 3.55 47.51 -12.54
N GLU A 105 4.61 46.89 -11.99
CA GLU A 105 5.90 47.55 -11.74
C GLU A 105 6.55 48.04 -13.03
N SER A 106 6.52 47.23 -14.09
CA SER A 106 7.04 47.62 -15.40
C SER A 106 6.27 48.81 -15.99
N ARG A 107 4.94 48.87 -15.82
CA ARG A 107 4.12 50.01 -16.24
C ARG A 107 4.47 51.28 -15.48
N LYS A 108 4.63 51.22 -14.16
CA LYS A 108 5.05 52.37 -13.34
C LYS A 108 6.41 52.89 -13.78
N THR A 109 7.37 51.98 -13.97
CA THR A 109 8.72 52.34 -14.43
C THR A 109 8.67 53.01 -15.82
N LEU A 110 7.82 52.50 -16.72
CA LEU A 110 7.64 53.08 -18.05
C LEU A 110 7.01 54.49 -17.99
N GLU A 111 6.02 54.70 -17.12
CA GLU A 111 5.40 56.01 -16.90
C GLU A 111 6.42 57.03 -16.36
N GLU A 112 7.25 56.63 -15.40
CA GLU A 112 8.34 57.46 -14.87
C GLU A 112 9.37 57.82 -15.96
N GLN A 113 9.78 56.84 -16.77
CA GLN A 113 10.69 57.07 -17.90
C GLN A 113 10.08 58.01 -18.95
N LEU A 114 8.79 57.88 -19.25
CA LEU A 114 8.08 58.78 -20.17
C LEU A 114 8.03 60.22 -19.62
N GLN A 115 7.80 60.40 -18.32
CA GLN A 115 7.84 61.73 -17.70
C GLN A 115 9.23 62.35 -17.79
N GLN A 116 10.29 61.59 -17.47
CA GLN A 116 11.67 62.05 -17.60
C GLN A 116 12.02 62.41 -19.05
N ALA A 117 11.67 61.57 -20.02
CA ALA A 117 11.90 61.82 -21.43
C ALA A 117 11.17 63.10 -21.91
N ARG A 118 9.94 63.34 -21.47
CA ARG A 118 9.18 64.57 -21.77
C ARG A 118 9.83 65.81 -21.17
N GLN A 119 10.35 65.74 -19.95
CA GLN A 119 11.08 66.85 -19.33
C GLN A 119 12.37 67.16 -20.09
N ALA A 120 13.14 66.12 -20.46
CA ALA A 120 14.36 66.27 -21.26
C ALA A 120 14.08 66.89 -22.64
N LEU A 121 13.02 66.45 -23.33
CA LEU A 121 12.59 67.01 -24.62
C LEU A 121 12.19 68.49 -24.50
N ARG A 122 11.48 68.88 -23.43
CA ARG A 122 11.15 70.29 -23.18
C ARG A 122 12.41 71.13 -22.97
N ALA A 123 13.34 70.67 -22.13
CA ALA A 123 14.59 71.37 -21.90
C ALA A 123 15.41 71.56 -23.20
N GLN A 124 15.45 70.53 -24.06
CA GLN A 124 16.09 70.62 -25.38
C GLN A 124 15.36 71.56 -26.34
N ALA A 125 14.02 71.57 -26.33
CA ALA A 125 13.23 72.48 -27.15
C ALA A 125 13.42 73.94 -26.71
N ASP A 126 13.48 74.21 -25.41
CA ASP A 126 13.75 75.53 -24.85
C ASP A 126 15.16 76.00 -25.23
N SER A 127 16.18 75.13 -25.14
CA SER A 127 17.55 75.47 -25.55
C SER A 127 17.66 75.76 -27.05
N LEU A 128 17.01 74.95 -27.90
CA LEU A 128 16.94 75.19 -29.35
C LEU A 128 16.18 76.48 -29.69
N GLY A 129 15.11 76.77 -28.95
CA GLY A 129 14.35 78.03 -29.10
C GLY A 129 15.20 79.26 -28.78
N LEU A 130 15.99 79.20 -27.71
CA LEU A 130 16.96 80.23 -27.34
C LEU A 130 18.04 80.40 -28.43
N GLU A 131 18.64 79.32 -28.91
CA GLU A 131 19.63 79.38 -30.01
C GLU A 131 19.04 80.00 -31.29
N MET A 132 17.80 79.66 -31.64
CA MET A 132 17.13 80.24 -32.81
C MET A 132 16.81 81.72 -32.61
N ALA A 133 16.35 82.11 -31.41
CA ALA A 133 16.09 83.50 -31.07
C ALA A 133 17.36 84.34 -31.12
N GLU A 134 18.50 83.84 -30.61
CA GLU A 134 19.81 84.50 -30.73
C GLU A 134 20.24 84.66 -32.19
N LYS A 135 20.06 83.63 -33.02
CA LYS A 135 20.40 83.69 -34.46
C LYS A 135 19.55 84.69 -35.23
N ILE A 136 18.26 84.81 -34.92
CA ILE A 136 17.34 85.72 -35.63
C ILE A 136 17.51 87.18 -35.14
N LEU A 137 17.70 87.40 -33.84
CA LEU A 137 17.81 88.74 -33.25
C LEU A 137 19.21 89.34 -33.39
N GLY A 138 20.21 88.56 -33.81
CA GLY A 138 21.54 89.04 -34.19
C GLY A 138 22.32 89.74 -33.06
N ARG A 139 21.91 89.57 -31.80
CA ARG A 139 22.56 90.13 -30.62
C ARG A 139 22.47 89.11 -29.49
N GLY A 140 23.64 88.57 -29.12
CA GLY A 140 23.78 87.66 -27.99
C GLY A 140 23.25 88.30 -26.72
N LEU A 141 22.24 87.68 -26.13
CA LEU A 141 21.71 88.07 -24.84
C LEU A 141 22.55 87.34 -23.78
N ARG A 142 23.51 88.08 -23.23
CA ARG A 142 24.24 87.72 -22.01
C ARG A 142 23.32 87.75 -20.80
#